data_AF-A0A9W4P3E0-F1
#
_entry.id   AF-A0A9W4P3E0-F1
#
_cell.length_a   1.000
_cell.length_b   1.000
_cell.length_c   1.000
_cell.angle_alpha   90.00
_cell.angle_beta   90.00
_cell.angle_gamma   90.00
#
_symmetry.space_group_name_H-M   'P 1'
#
loop_
_entity.id
_entity.type
_entity.pdbx_description
1 polymer ?
#
loop_
_entity_poly.entity_id
_entity_poly.type
_entity_poly.pdbx_seq_one_letter_code
_entity_poly.pdbx_strand_id
1 'polypeptide(L)'
;MDYAALSRQERDRLIAEGADPDSVILQSELHNHVIRREGESIDDYTKRHSDTMNAMIRRGVSILNDLLTADVVPSGFGTEDGRFFDLGPESGATKGEYREFSQWLSEVSVAGQTYEVPEKWLKFEKPAGDLNYDSGDRP
;
A
#
# COMPACT_ATOMS: atom_id res chain seq x y z
N MET A 1 -14.84 -0.87 -10.78
CA MET A 1 -13.63 -0.12 -11.12
C MET A 1 -12.80 -0.02 -9.85
N ASP A 2 -11.56 -0.46 -9.88
CA ASP A 2 -10.65 -0.32 -8.73
C ASP A 2 -10.16 1.14 -8.62
N TYR A 3 -9.61 1.49 -7.46
CA TYR A 3 -9.16 2.85 -7.17
C TYR A 3 -7.95 3.26 -8.04
N ALA A 4 -7.16 2.27 -8.48
CA ALA A 4 -6.08 2.46 -9.43
C ALA A 4 -6.57 2.96 -10.79
N ALA A 5 -7.61 2.35 -11.36
CA ALA A 5 -8.22 2.79 -12.60
C ALA A 5 -8.90 4.16 -12.46
N LEU A 6 -9.56 4.43 -11.32
CA LEU A 6 -10.14 5.74 -11.04
C LEU A 6 -9.07 6.85 -10.96
N SER A 7 -7.96 6.59 -10.27
CA SER A 7 -6.86 7.55 -10.14
C SER A 7 -6.22 7.88 -11.49
N ARG A 8 -6.04 6.88 -12.36
CA ARG A 8 -5.55 7.09 -13.73
C ARG A 8 -6.53 7.89 -14.58
N GLN A 9 -7.82 7.54 -14.51
CA GLN A 9 -8.87 8.28 -15.21
C GLN A 9 -8.97 9.73 -14.74
N GLU A 10 -8.87 9.97 -13.44
CA GLU A 10 -8.91 11.32 -12.88
C GLU A 10 -7.71 12.15 -13.31
N ARG A 11 -6.50 11.57 -13.37
CA ARG A 11 -5.34 12.25 -13.94
C ARG A 11 -5.60 12.68 -15.38
N ASP A 12 -6.05 11.75 -16.23
CA ASP A 12 -6.29 12.03 -17.64
C ASP A 12 -7.35 13.13 -17.81
N ARG A 13 -8.39 13.12 -16.96
CA ARG A 13 -9.40 14.17 -16.90
C ARG A 13 -8.81 15.52 -16.50
N LEU A 14 -8.03 15.60 -15.42
CA LEU A 14 -7.43 16.84 -14.94
C LEU A 14 -6.51 17.46 -16.01
N ILE A 15 -5.71 16.63 -16.68
CA ILE A 15 -4.84 17.08 -17.78
C ILE A 15 -5.69 17.60 -18.95
N ALA A 16 -6.76 16.89 -19.33
CA ALA A 16 -7.68 17.35 -20.38
C ALA A 16 -8.41 18.65 -20.02
N GLU A 17 -8.66 18.90 -18.74
CA GLU A 17 -9.23 20.15 -18.21
C GLU A 17 -8.20 21.29 -18.10
N GLY A 18 -6.93 21.03 -18.44
CA GLY A 18 -5.87 22.04 -18.53
C GLY A 18 -4.93 22.10 -17.33
N ALA A 19 -4.95 21.11 -16.45
CA ALA A 19 -3.92 20.98 -15.41
C ALA A 19 -2.54 20.76 -16.02
N ASP A 20 -1.51 21.31 -15.39
CA ASP A 20 -0.12 21.03 -15.74
C ASP A 20 0.18 19.54 -15.46
N PRO A 21 0.67 18.75 -16.42
CA PRO A 21 1.04 17.35 -16.21
C PRO A 21 2.00 17.16 -15.03
N ASP A 22 2.89 18.10 -14.76
CA ASP A 22 3.84 18.01 -13.63
C ASP A 22 3.19 18.33 -12.27
N SER A 23 1.94 18.82 -12.29
CA SER A 23 1.14 19.10 -11.09
C SER A 23 0.22 17.95 -10.67
N VAL A 24 0.15 16.86 -11.44
CA VAL A 24 -0.66 15.67 -11.13
C VAL A 24 0.16 14.41 -11.35
N ILE A 25 0.65 13.82 -10.26
CA ILE A 25 1.49 12.61 -10.30
C ILE A 25 0.74 11.40 -9.75
N LEU A 26 1.01 10.23 -10.30
CA LEU A 26 0.55 8.97 -9.72
C LEU A 26 1.48 8.53 -8.59
N GLN A 27 0.95 7.87 -7.56
CA GLN A 27 1.76 7.37 -6.46
C GLN A 27 2.79 6.34 -6.92
N SER A 28 2.45 5.54 -7.93
CA SER A 28 3.40 4.64 -8.60
C SER A 28 4.58 5.38 -9.23
N GLU A 29 4.48 6.67 -9.54
CA GLU A 29 5.53 7.49 -10.16
C GLU A 29 6.44 8.18 -9.12
N LEU A 30 6.14 8.08 -7.82
CA LEU A 30 6.95 8.71 -6.77
C LEU A 30 8.41 8.24 -6.73
N HIS A 31 8.68 7.01 -7.16
CA HIS A 31 10.04 6.49 -7.24
C HIS A 31 10.93 7.29 -8.21
N ASN A 32 10.34 7.98 -9.19
CA ASN A 32 11.06 8.88 -10.10
C ASN A 32 11.53 10.17 -9.40
N HIS A 33 10.86 10.55 -8.31
CA HIS A 33 11.17 11.74 -7.53
C HIS A 33 12.01 11.44 -6.28
N VAL A 34 11.92 10.21 -5.78
CA VAL A 34 12.64 9.75 -4.59
C VAL A 34 13.41 8.46 -4.90
N ILE A 35 14.51 8.61 -5.62
CA ILE A 35 15.42 7.51 -5.94
C ILE A 35 16.11 7.03 -4.65
N ARG A 36 16.11 5.72 -4.39
CA ARG A 36 16.84 5.10 -3.26
C ARG A 36 18.34 5.22 -3.50
N ARG A 37 19.10 5.64 -2.49
CA ARG A 37 20.56 5.79 -2.59
C ARG A 37 21.24 4.51 -2.12
N GLU A 38 22.38 4.18 -2.73
CA GLU A 38 23.19 3.04 -2.31
C GLU A 38 23.70 3.25 -0.87
N GLY A 39 23.56 2.23 -0.02
CA GLY A 39 23.94 2.28 1.40
C GLY A 39 23.04 3.15 2.29
N GLU A 40 21.94 3.69 1.78
CA GLU A 40 21.00 4.48 2.58
C GLU A 40 20.18 3.60 3.52
N SER A 41 20.10 4.02 4.78
CA SER A 41 19.26 3.35 5.77
C SER A 41 17.78 3.49 5.41
N ILE A 42 16.97 2.53 5.89
CA ILE A 42 15.52 2.56 5.67
C ILE A 42 14.89 3.80 6.32
N ASP A 43 15.37 4.21 7.50
CA ASP A 43 14.86 5.37 8.21
C ASP A 43 15.14 6.67 7.46
N ASP A 44 16.36 6.82 6.93
CA ASP A 44 16.74 7.98 6.12
C ASP A 44 15.96 8.04 4.81
N TYR A 45 15.76 6.89 4.16
CA TYR A 45 14.93 6.78 2.97
C TYR A 45 13.49 7.17 3.26
N THR A 46 12.88 6.62 4.32
CA THR A 46 11.48 6.87 4.70
C THR A 46 11.25 8.34 5.03
N LYS A 47 12.19 8.95 5.76
CA LYS A 47 12.15 10.37 6.08
C LYS A 47 12.23 11.22 4.82
N ARG A 48 13.19 10.94 3.93
CA ARG A 48 13.37 11.69 2.67
C ARG A 48 12.18 11.52 1.72
N HIS A 49 11.59 10.34 1.69
CA HIS A 49 10.37 10.05 0.93
C HIS A 49 9.22 10.93 1.42
N SER A 50 8.98 10.93 2.74
CA SER A 50 7.95 11.77 3.37
C SER A 50 8.19 13.27 3.17
N ASP A 51 9.43 13.73 3.33
CA ASP A 51 9.80 15.13 3.15
C ASP A 51 9.58 15.60 1.70
N THR A 52 9.93 14.76 0.73
CA THR A 52 9.73 15.05 -0.70
C THR A 52 8.24 15.14 -1.03
N MET A 53 7.42 14.15 -0.61
CA MET A 53 5.98 14.19 -0.83
C MET A 53 5.35 15.44 -0.23
N ASN A 54 5.69 15.77 1.02
CA ASN A 54 5.20 16.99 1.68
C ASN A 54 5.63 18.26 0.95
N ALA A 55 6.84 18.31 0.40
CA ALA A 55 7.30 19.43 -0.41
C ALA A 55 6.52 19.57 -1.72
N MET A 56 6.19 18.46 -2.40
CA MET A 56 5.38 18.45 -3.63
C MET A 56 3.95 18.93 -3.35
N ILE A 57 3.30 18.40 -2.31
CA ILE A 57 1.95 18.82 -1.89
C ILE A 57 1.93 20.32 -1.56
N ARG A 58 2.94 20.83 -0.83
CA ARG A 58 3.06 22.27 -0.54
C ARG A 58 3.22 23.14 -1.78
N ARG A 59 3.72 22.59 -2.88
CA ARG A 59 3.84 23.27 -4.18
C ARG A 59 2.58 23.15 -5.03
N GLY A 60 1.53 22.48 -4.54
CA GLY A 60 0.27 22.29 -5.24
C GLY A 60 0.21 21.03 -6.11
N VAL A 61 1.18 20.11 -5.98
CA VAL A 61 1.14 18.83 -6.71
C VAL A 61 0.07 17.92 -6.08
N SER A 62 -0.84 17.43 -6.91
CA SER A 62 -1.81 16.40 -6.57
C SER A 62 -1.20 15.02 -6.77
N ILE A 63 -1.12 14.23 -5.69
CA ILE A 63 -0.60 12.87 -5.71
C ILE A 63 -1.80 11.91 -5.71
N LEU A 64 -2.08 11.28 -6.84
CA LEU A 64 -3.20 10.37 -7.01
C LEU A 64 -2.77 8.94 -6.75
N ASN A 65 -3.51 8.24 -5.91
CA ASN A 65 -3.10 6.92 -5.45
C ASN A 65 -3.53 5.81 -6.41
N ASP A 66 -2.66 5.48 -7.36
CA ASP A 66 -2.91 4.40 -8.32
C ASP A 66 -2.37 3.03 -7.89
N LEU A 67 -1.84 2.94 -6.68
CA LEU A 67 -1.33 1.71 -6.08
C LEU A 67 -2.37 1.03 -5.17
N LEU A 68 -3.37 1.78 -4.71
CA LEU A 68 -4.45 1.24 -3.88
C LEU A 68 -5.53 0.57 -4.72
N THR A 69 -5.89 -0.65 -4.34
CA THR A 69 -7.06 -1.38 -4.88
C THR A 69 -8.28 -1.30 -3.94
N ALA A 70 -8.12 -0.85 -2.69
CA ALA A 70 -9.16 -0.78 -1.66
C ALA A 70 -9.47 0.67 -1.19
N ASP A 71 -10.58 0.87 -0.47
CA ASP A 71 -11.02 2.19 0.05
C ASP A 71 -10.26 2.65 1.32
N VAL A 72 -9.28 1.88 1.77
CA VAL A 72 -8.46 2.11 2.97
C VAL A 72 -7.05 1.59 2.71
N VAL A 73 -6.04 2.25 3.29
CA VAL A 73 -4.61 1.94 3.09
C VAL A 73 -4.39 0.43 3.25
N PRO A 74 -3.84 -0.26 2.24
CA PRO A 74 -3.73 -1.70 2.27
C PRO A 74 -2.67 -2.01 3.33
N SER A 75 -3.13 -2.66 4.39
CA SER A 75 -2.39 -2.79 5.64
C SER A 75 -1.97 -4.25 5.83
N GLY A 76 -0.86 -4.43 6.52
CA GLY A 76 -0.55 -5.68 7.17
C GLY A 76 -1.45 -5.88 8.38
N PHE A 77 -2.01 -7.08 8.54
CA PHE A 77 -2.87 -7.42 9.68
C PHE A 77 -2.22 -8.51 10.51
N GLY A 78 -1.90 -8.19 11.76
CA GLY A 78 -1.43 -9.17 12.75
C GLY A 78 -2.60 -9.76 13.54
N THR A 79 -2.51 -11.04 13.87
CA THR A 79 -3.45 -11.75 14.73
C THR A 79 -2.80 -12.06 16.08
N GLU A 80 -3.60 -12.29 17.12
CA GLU A 80 -3.07 -12.57 18.47
C GLU A 80 -2.22 -13.84 18.56
N ASP A 81 -2.45 -14.81 17.66
CA ASP A 81 -1.65 -16.03 17.55
C ASP A 81 -0.37 -15.86 16.72
N GLY A 82 -0.03 -14.63 16.34
CA GLY A 82 1.24 -14.28 15.72
C GLY A 82 1.29 -14.47 14.20
N ARG A 83 0.15 -14.72 13.55
CA ARG A 83 0.08 -14.73 12.07
C ARG A 83 0.00 -13.31 11.53
N PHE A 84 0.51 -13.13 10.31
CA PHE A 84 0.48 -11.85 9.63
C PHE A 84 -0.05 -12.00 8.21
N PHE A 85 -0.97 -11.12 7.84
CA PHE A 85 -1.60 -11.12 6.53
C PHE A 85 -1.25 -9.83 5.79
N ASP A 86 -0.61 -9.95 4.64
CA ASP A 86 -0.27 -8.84 3.76
C ASP A 86 -1.35 -8.67 2.71
N LEU A 87 -2.18 -7.64 2.89
CA LEU A 87 -3.14 -7.18 1.87
C LEU A 87 -2.65 -5.90 1.19
N GLY A 88 -1.33 -5.65 1.22
CA GLY A 88 -0.59 -4.58 0.55
C GLY A 88 -0.89 -4.45 -0.95
N PRO A 89 -0.52 -3.33 -1.60
CA PRO A 89 -0.60 -3.17 -3.07
C PRO A 89 -0.01 -4.35 -3.87
N GLU A 90 1.06 -4.96 -3.36
CA GLU A 90 1.79 -6.06 -4.02
C GLU A 90 1.21 -7.45 -3.71
N SER A 91 0.23 -7.55 -2.81
CA SER A 91 -0.43 -8.82 -2.45
C SER A 91 -1.31 -9.41 -3.55
N GLY A 92 -1.68 -8.59 -4.55
CA GLY A 92 -2.68 -8.93 -5.55
C GLY A 92 -4.11 -8.99 -5.02
N ALA A 93 -4.36 -8.54 -3.77
CA ALA A 93 -5.69 -8.50 -3.19
C ALA A 93 -6.62 -7.55 -3.97
N THR A 94 -7.79 -8.06 -4.32
CA THR A 94 -8.86 -7.25 -4.89
C THR A 94 -9.59 -6.46 -3.80
N LYS A 95 -10.32 -5.42 -4.21
CA LYS A 95 -11.21 -4.64 -3.32
C LYS A 95 -12.22 -5.51 -2.57
N GLY A 96 -12.79 -6.52 -3.24
CA GLY A 96 -13.76 -7.44 -2.65
C GLY A 96 -13.13 -8.27 -1.55
N GLU A 97 -11.96 -8.84 -1.82
CA GLU A 97 -11.20 -9.65 -0.86
C GLU A 97 -10.76 -8.84 0.35
N TYR A 98 -10.30 -7.60 0.15
CA TYR A 98 -9.95 -6.72 1.27
C TYR A 98 -11.14 -6.47 2.21
N ARG A 99 -12.32 -6.17 1.64
CA ARG A 99 -13.54 -5.93 2.43
C ARG A 99 -13.98 -7.17 3.20
N GLU A 100 -14.01 -8.32 2.52
CA GLU A 100 -14.37 -9.59 3.13
C GLU A 100 -13.36 -10.01 4.22
N PHE A 101 -12.07 -9.81 3.98
CA PHE A 101 -11.01 -10.10 4.95
C PHE A 101 -11.14 -9.20 6.17
N SER A 102 -11.33 -7.89 5.98
CA SER A 102 -11.49 -6.93 7.08
C SER A 102 -12.72 -7.23 7.93
N GLN A 103 -13.82 -7.65 7.29
CA GLN A 103 -15.03 -8.06 8.00
C GLN A 103 -14.78 -9.32 8.82
N TRP A 104 -14.21 -10.35 8.20
CA TRP A 104 -13.87 -11.58 8.90
C TRP A 104 -12.91 -11.31 10.07
N LEU A 105 -11.86 -10.51 9.86
CA LEU A 105 -10.88 -10.18 10.91
C LEU A 105 -11.54 -9.43 12.08
N SER A 106 -12.47 -8.52 11.80
CA SER A 106 -13.25 -7.81 12.83
C SER A 106 -14.11 -8.78 13.64
N GLU A 107 -14.81 -9.70 12.98
CA GLU A 107 -15.66 -10.71 13.62
C GLU A 107 -14.85 -11.62 14.57
N VAL A 108 -13.66 -12.06 14.13
CA VAL A 108 -12.81 -12.94 14.93
C VAL A 108 -12.01 -12.22 16.01
N SER A 109 -11.63 -10.95 15.79
CA SER A 109 -10.94 -10.12 16.82
C SER A 109 -11.87 -9.78 17.99
N VAL A 110 -13.17 -9.63 17.75
CA VAL A 110 -14.17 -9.40 18.80
C VAL A 110 -14.43 -10.67 19.63
N ALA A 111 -14.19 -11.85 19.06
CA ALA A 111 -14.46 -13.14 19.72
C ALA A 111 -13.36 -13.61 20.69
N GLY A 112 -12.16 -13.00 20.68
CA GLY A 112 -11.07 -13.30 21.62
C GLY A 112 -10.64 -14.77 21.64
N GLN A 113 -10.79 -15.49 20.52
CA GLN A 113 -10.51 -16.92 20.41
C GLN A 113 -9.51 -17.21 19.29
N THR A 114 -8.74 -18.28 19.46
CA THR A 114 -7.96 -18.90 18.38
C THR A 114 -8.92 -19.37 17.29
N TYR A 115 -8.86 -18.76 16.11
CA TYR A 115 -9.74 -19.09 14.98
C TYR A 115 -8.98 -19.79 13.86
N GLU A 116 -9.67 -20.73 13.22
CA GLU A 116 -9.20 -21.32 11.97
C GLU A 116 -9.25 -20.27 10.87
N VAL A 117 -8.16 -20.11 10.13
CA VAL A 117 -8.09 -19.16 9.01
C VAL A 117 -8.69 -19.84 7.79
N PRO A 118 -9.76 -19.27 7.19
CA PRO A 118 -10.29 -19.80 5.94
C PRO A 118 -9.21 -19.91 4.87
N GLU A 119 -9.18 -21.01 4.12
CA GLU A 119 -8.16 -21.28 3.09
C GLU A 119 -7.97 -20.11 2.10
N LYS A 120 -9.05 -19.39 1.79
CA LYS A 120 -9.02 -18.23 0.89
C LYS A 120 -8.11 -17.07 1.38
N TRP A 121 -7.82 -17.01 2.68
CA TRP A 121 -6.95 -15.99 3.29
C TRP A 121 -5.50 -16.43 3.43
N LEU A 122 -5.21 -17.74 3.39
CA LEU A 122 -3.85 -18.27 3.52
C LEU A 122 -2.90 -17.74 2.45
N LYS A 123 -3.41 -17.38 1.26
CA LYS A 123 -2.61 -16.77 0.19
C LYS A 123 -2.06 -15.37 0.54
N PHE A 124 -2.64 -14.71 1.53
CA PHE A 124 -2.17 -13.42 2.04
C PHE A 124 -1.29 -13.59 3.29
N GLU A 125 -1.24 -14.79 3.87
CA GLU A 125 -0.44 -15.05 5.07
C GLU A 125 1.05 -15.02 4.72
N LYS A 126 1.80 -14.19 5.44
CA LYS A 126 3.26 -14.17 5.36
C LYS A 126 3.81 -15.15 6.39
N PRO A 127 4.77 -16.01 6.02
CA PRO A 127 5.55 -16.78 6.97
C PRO A 127 6.10 -15.88 8.07
N ALA A 128 6.19 -16.38 9.31
CA ALA A 128 6.78 -15.64 10.43
C ALA A 128 8.24 -15.18 10.17
N GLY A 129 8.93 -15.75 9.17
CA GLY A 129 10.26 -15.33 8.70
C GLY A 129 10.24 -14.27 7.59
N ASP A 130 9.10 -14.01 6.95
CA ASP A 130 8.91 -12.99 5.90
C ASP A 130 8.43 -11.64 6.47
N LEU A 131 8.27 -11.56 7.79
CA LEU A 131 8.15 -10.28 8.50
C LEU A 131 9.46 -9.47 8.47
N ASN A 132 10.54 -10.05 7.95
CA ASN A 132 11.60 -9.27 7.34
C ASN A 132 11.04 -8.61 6.09
N TYR A 133 10.63 -7.33 6.20
CA TYR A 133 10.74 -6.42 5.06
C TYR A 133 12.15 -6.60 4.52
N ASP A 134 12.27 -7.31 3.39
CA ASP A 134 13.49 -7.83 2.77
C ASP A 134 14.75 -7.11 3.29
N SER A 135 15.27 -7.61 4.41
CA SER A 135 16.58 -7.27 4.91
C SER A 135 17.51 -8.03 3.97
N GLY A 136 17.77 -7.41 2.81
CA GLY A 136 18.49 -7.98 1.69
C GLY A 136 19.84 -8.52 2.13
N ASP A 137 19.83 -9.78 2.55
CA ASP A 137 20.98 -10.62 2.77
C ASP A 137 20.71 -11.88 1.96
N ARG A 138 21.31 -11.92 0.77
CA ARG A 138 21.83 -13.15 0.18
C ARG A 138 22.80 -12.81 -0.97
N PRO A 139 23.77 -13.71 -1.20
CA PRO A 139 25.20 -13.43 -1.40
C PRO A 139 25.59 -12.79 -2.72
#